data_AF-A0A7S0WDC9-F1
#
_entry.id   AF-A0A7S0WDC9-F1
#
_cell.length_a   1.000
_cell.length_b   1.000
_cell.length_c   1.000
_cell.angle_alpha   90.00
_cell.angle_beta   90.00
_cell.angle_gamma   90.00
#
_symmetry.space_group_name_H-M   'P 1'
#
loop_
_entity.id
_entity.type
_entity.pdbx_description
1 polymer ?
#
loop_
_entity_poly.entity_id
_entity_poly.type
_entity_poly.pdbx_seq_one_letter_code
_entity_poly.pdbx_strand_id
1 'polypeptide(L)'
;GRCATRGRETRARATTQGDTGRRGFVRQSVGVGLSMAMAVLAAPLGADAGVEYTRRGMSRFSQNDVEGSMEDFDRVIANDARYASYMWQRGISAYYLEAFDVGAAQFRDDVRVNANDTEEAVWAFLCEARDDAKGFEYARENMLVTGKDSRLVMSSVYGLFAGQNDEGALREAGKRSASDEFYSALYLGLWYEVNGDAARAKQEILRANNTAYGKLSGDYMADVA
;
A
#
# COMPACT_ATOMS: atom_id res chain seq x y z
N GLY A 1 -61.25 28.05 8.63
CA GLY A 1 -62.19 27.91 9.75
C GLY A 1 -62.19 26.46 10.22
N ARG A 2 -62.05 26.29 11.54
CA ARG A 2 -62.15 25.07 12.37
C ARG A 2 -63.00 23.91 11.78
N CYS A 3 -62.56 22.67 11.91
CA CYS A 3 -63.03 21.77 12.99
C CYS A 3 -62.31 20.41 12.94
N ALA A 4 -61.97 19.92 14.13
CA ALA A 4 -61.35 18.63 14.38
C ALA A 4 -62.34 17.71 15.11
N THR A 5 -61.97 16.41 15.18
CA THR A 5 -62.44 15.37 16.14
C THR A 5 -63.84 14.79 15.87
N ARG A 6 -64.19 13.55 16.20
CA ARG A 6 -63.56 12.31 16.70
C ARG A 6 -64.67 11.26 16.62
N GLY A 7 -64.36 9.98 16.41
CA GLY A 7 -65.30 8.88 16.62
C GLY A 7 -64.57 7.54 16.79
N ARG A 8 -64.56 7.01 18.01
CA ARG A 8 -64.03 5.70 18.42
C ARG A 8 -65.12 4.63 18.24
N GLU A 9 -64.70 3.38 18.00
CA GLU A 9 -65.27 2.12 18.53
C GLU A 9 -64.36 0.96 18.04
N THR A 10 -63.47 0.36 18.85
CA THR A 10 -63.59 -0.77 19.81
C THR A 10 -63.61 -2.20 19.24
N ARG A 11 -62.60 -2.98 19.71
CA ARG A 11 -62.47 -4.47 19.81
C ARG A 11 -62.32 -5.24 18.48
N ALA A 12 -61.48 -6.28 18.36
CA ALA A 12 -61.06 -7.27 19.35
C ALA A 12 -59.67 -7.90 19.07
N ARG A 13 -59.14 -8.55 20.12
CA ARG A 13 -57.90 -9.32 20.20
C ARG A 13 -57.87 -10.54 19.27
N ALA A 14 -56.68 -10.87 18.78
CA ALA A 14 -56.22 -12.26 18.69
C ALA A 14 -54.72 -12.32 19.00
N THR A 15 -54.43 -12.72 20.22
CA THR A 15 -53.15 -13.26 20.69
C THR A 15 -53.00 -14.69 20.19
N THR A 16 -51.85 -15.03 19.60
CA THR A 16 -51.32 -16.40 19.64
C THR A 16 -49.84 -16.33 20.02
N GLN A 17 -49.59 -16.91 21.19
CA GLN A 17 -48.32 -17.17 21.82
C GLN A 17 -48.18 -18.70 21.85
N GLY A 18 -46.95 -19.20 21.66
CA GLY A 18 -46.58 -20.62 21.67
C GLY A 18 -45.79 -20.95 20.41
N ASP A 19 -44.60 -21.54 20.45
CA ASP A 19 -44.12 -22.49 21.43
C ASP A 19 -42.58 -22.50 21.49
N THR A 20 -42.12 -22.65 22.72
CA THR A 20 -40.82 -23.08 23.22
C THR A 20 -40.32 -24.38 22.56
N GLY A 21 -39.04 -24.41 22.18
CA GLY A 21 -38.43 -25.62 21.61
C GLY A 21 -36.91 -25.63 21.69
N ARG A 22 -36.38 -25.61 22.90
CA ARG A 22 -34.96 -25.84 23.20
C ARG A 22 -34.57 -27.27 22.82
N ARG A 23 -33.78 -27.45 21.76
CA ARG A 23 -32.97 -28.66 21.56
C ARG A 23 -31.56 -28.23 21.20
N GLY A 24 -30.66 -28.40 22.17
CA GLY A 24 -29.23 -28.34 21.93
C GLY A 24 -28.85 -29.39 20.89
N PHE A 25 -28.04 -29.00 19.93
CA PHE A 25 -27.35 -29.94 19.06
C PHE A 25 -25.89 -29.55 19.00
N VAL A 26 -25.13 -30.28 19.82
CA VAL A 26 -23.81 -30.85 19.55
C VAL A 26 -22.86 -29.98 18.73
N ARG A 27 -21.95 -29.35 19.47
CA ARG A 27 -20.63 -28.92 18.99
C ARG A 27 -19.86 -30.18 18.59
N GLN A 28 -19.81 -30.48 17.28
CA GLN A 28 -18.91 -31.51 16.74
C GLN A 28 -17.61 -30.84 16.30
N SER A 29 -16.64 -30.90 17.20
CA SER A 29 -15.23 -30.98 16.88
C SER A 29 -14.96 -32.25 16.05
N VAL A 30 -14.16 -32.13 15.00
CA VAL A 30 -12.91 -32.86 14.69
C VAL A 30 -12.73 -32.83 13.16
N GLY A 31 -11.63 -32.22 12.74
CA GLY A 31 -11.18 -32.19 11.36
C GLY A 31 -10.02 -31.21 11.20
N VAL A 32 -9.04 -31.26 12.11
CA VAL A 32 -7.74 -30.63 11.86
C VAL A 32 -7.13 -31.40 10.69
N GLY A 33 -7.34 -30.89 9.49
CA GLY A 33 -6.52 -31.27 8.35
C GLY A 33 -5.09 -30.94 8.72
N LEU A 34 -4.29 -31.99 8.88
CA LEU A 34 -2.86 -31.89 9.13
C LEU A 34 -2.24 -31.23 7.90
N SER A 35 -2.14 -29.89 7.90
CA SER A 35 -1.29 -29.17 6.95
C SER A 35 0.12 -29.67 7.22
N MET A 36 0.58 -30.56 6.35
CA MET A 36 1.95 -31.01 6.32
C MET A 36 2.78 -29.83 5.81
N ALA A 37 3.07 -28.89 6.71
CA ALA A 37 4.08 -27.88 6.48
C ALA A 37 5.39 -28.64 6.31
N MET A 38 5.79 -28.84 5.05
CA MET A 38 7.17 -29.15 4.72
C MET A 38 7.97 -27.92 5.14
N ALA A 39 8.44 -27.92 6.39
CA ALA A 39 9.53 -27.06 6.80
C ALA A 39 10.74 -27.53 5.97
N VAL A 40 10.91 -26.92 4.79
CA VAL A 40 12.18 -26.96 4.09
C VAL A 40 13.16 -26.33 5.06
N LEU A 41 14.06 -27.13 5.62
CA LEU A 41 15.23 -26.62 6.33
C LEU A 41 16.04 -25.83 5.31
N ALA A 42 15.76 -24.53 5.21
CA ALA A 42 16.64 -23.57 4.58
C ALA A 42 17.90 -23.52 5.45
N ALA A 43 18.92 -24.29 5.05
CA ALA A 43 20.26 -24.03 5.53
C ALA A 43 20.57 -22.56 5.20
N PRO A 44 21.18 -21.79 6.12
CA PRO A 44 21.49 -20.39 5.86
C PRO A 44 22.45 -20.36 4.67
N LEU A 45 21.92 -20.00 3.50
CA LEU A 45 22.72 -19.68 2.34
C LEU A 45 23.47 -18.38 2.69
N GLY A 46 24.77 -18.33 2.40
CA GLY A 46 25.60 -17.18 2.77
C GLY A 46 25.05 -15.86 2.21
N ALA A 47 25.59 -14.72 2.67
CA ALA A 47 25.17 -13.38 2.26
C ALA A 47 25.06 -13.17 0.72
N ASP A 48 25.74 -13.99 -0.06
CA ASP A 48 25.67 -14.06 -1.53
C ASP A 48 24.26 -14.39 -2.07
N ALA A 49 23.53 -15.29 -1.40
CA ALA A 49 22.19 -15.68 -1.82
C ALA A 49 21.17 -14.54 -1.64
N GLY A 50 21.30 -13.73 -0.58
CA GLY A 50 20.46 -12.55 -0.39
C GLY A 50 20.62 -11.55 -1.55
N VAL A 51 21.87 -11.29 -1.94
CA VAL A 51 22.18 -10.39 -3.07
C VAL A 51 21.65 -10.95 -4.39
N GLU A 52 21.79 -12.26 -4.64
CA GLU A 52 21.26 -12.91 -5.84
C GLU A 52 19.73 -12.79 -5.92
N TYR A 53 19.02 -13.10 -4.83
CA TYR A 53 17.56 -12.99 -4.78
C TYR A 53 17.11 -11.54 -4.95
N THR A 54 17.73 -10.56 -4.30
CA THR A 54 17.40 -9.14 -4.51
C THR A 54 17.55 -8.74 -5.97
N ARG A 55 18.68 -9.08 -6.60
CA ARG A 55 18.92 -8.74 -8.02
C ARG A 55 17.92 -9.41 -8.95
N ARG A 56 17.58 -10.68 -8.69
CA ARG A 56 16.60 -11.41 -9.49
C ARG A 56 15.19 -10.84 -9.30
N GLY A 57 14.83 -10.48 -8.07
CA GLY A 57 13.56 -9.82 -7.76
C GLY A 57 13.40 -8.49 -8.50
N MET A 58 14.42 -7.64 -8.48
CA MET A 58 14.43 -6.38 -9.24
C MET A 58 14.30 -6.61 -10.75
N SER A 59 15.02 -7.60 -11.29
CA SER A 59 14.98 -7.97 -12.71
C SER A 59 13.61 -8.53 -13.14
N ARG A 60 12.94 -9.29 -12.27
CA ARG A 60 11.59 -9.79 -12.51
C ARG A 60 10.57 -8.67 -12.49
N PHE A 61 10.68 -7.75 -11.53
CA PHE A 61 9.83 -6.57 -11.45
C PHE A 61 9.88 -5.75 -12.75
N SER A 62 11.08 -5.44 -13.26
CA SER A 62 11.23 -4.68 -14.52
C SER A 62 10.74 -5.41 -15.77
N GLN A 63 10.56 -6.73 -15.68
CA GLN A 63 9.94 -7.57 -16.71
C GLN A 63 8.43 -7.73 -16.52
N ASN A 64 7.83 -7.00 -15.58
CA ASN A 64 6.42 -7.09 -15.20
C ASN A 64 6.03 -8.46 -14.61
N ASP A 65 7.00 -9.21 -14.07
CA ASP A 65 6.79 -10.41 -13.24
C ASP A 65 6.81 -9.99 -11.76
N VAL A 66 5.73 -9.34 -11.32
CA VAL A 66 5.64 -8.75 -9.97
C VAL A 66 5.48 -9.85 -8.91
N GLU A 67 4.72 -10.91 -9.22
CA GLU A 67 4.60 -12.08 -8.35
C GLU A 67 5.96 -12.76 -8.14
N GLY A 68 6.71 -13.01 -9.22
CA GLY A 68 8.05 -13.59 -9.12
C GLY A 68 9.04 -12.66 -8.42
N SER A 69 8.85 -11.34 -8.51
CA SER A 69 9.61 -10.35 -7.75
C SER A 69 9.37 -10.46 -6.24
N MET A 70 8.09 -10.50 -5.84
CA MET A 70 7.67 -10.70 -4.45
C MET A 70 8.24 -11.99 -3.87
N GLU A 71 8.14 -13.11 -4.61
CA GLU A 71 8.70 -14.40 -4.18
C GLU A 71 10.20 -14.34 -3.90
N ASP A 72 10.95 -13.60 -4.71
CA ASP A 72 12.40 -13.44 -4.52
C ASP A 72 12.72 -12.58 -3.31
N PHE A 73 11.99 -11.49 -3.10
CA PHE A 73 12.17 -10.66 -1.91
C PHE A 73 11.77 -11.40 -0.62
N ASP A 74 10.72 -12.23 -0.64
CA ASP A 74 10.36 -13.11 0.46
C ASP A 74 11.48 -14.10 0.78
N ARG A 75 12.19 -14.62 -0.23
CA ARG A 75 13.36 -15.48 -0.02
C ARG A 75 14.53 -14.74 0.62
N VAL A 76 14.72 -13.44 0.34
CA VAL A 76 15.76 -12.65 1.03
C VAL A 76 15.47 -12.64 2.54
N ILE A 77 14.23 -12.34 2.91
CA ILE A 77 13.79 -12.29 4.32
C ILE A 77 13.83 -13.66 4.98
N ALA A 78 13.44 -14.72 4.26
CA ALA A 78 13.46 -16.09 4.79
C ALA A 78 14.90 -16.59 5.06
N ASN A 79 15.88 -16.15 4.26
CA ASN A 79 17.28 -16.49 4.49
C ASN A 79 17.89 -15.69 5.65
N ASP A 80 17.52 -14.42 5.79
CA ASP A 80 17.98 -13.58 6.88
C ASP A 80 16.93 -12.50 7.24
N ALA A 81 16.27 -12.73 8.37
CA ALA A 81 15.19 -11.87 8.87
C ALA A 81 15.64 -10.43 9.16
N ARG A 82 16.95 -10.15 9.23
CA ARG A 82 17.46 -8.78 9.39
C ARG A 82 17.16 -7.90 8.19
N TYR A 83 16.95 -8.48 7.00
CA TYR A 83 16.54 -7.73 5.81
C TYR A 83 15.07 -7.32 5.81
N ALA A 84 14.26 -7.84 6.74
CA ALA A 84 12.82 -7.60 6.77
C ALA A 84 12.46 -6.11 6.86
N SER A 85 13.29 -5.25 7.46
CA SER A 85 13.05 -3.80 7.58
C SER A 85 13.86 -2.96 6.59
N TYR A 86 14.42 -3.58 5.54
CA TYR A 86 15.23 -2.90 4.52
C TYR A 86 14.84 -3.32 3.11
N MET A 87 13.69 -3.98 2.95
CA MET A 87 13.26 -4.57 1.68
C MET A 87 12.07 -3.81 1.10
N TRP A 88 12.19 -2.49 1.01
CA TRP A 88 11.16 -1.61 0.45
C TRP A 88 10.69 -1.99 -0.95
N GLN A 89 11.55 -2.59 -1.80
CA GLN A 89 11.14 -3.10 -3.12
C GLN A 89 10.05 -4.18 -3.02
N ARG A 90 10.04 -4.94 -1.92
CA ARG A 90 8.97 -5.88 -1.59
C ARG A 90 7.66 -5.16 -1.33
N GLY A 91 7.70 -4.01 -0.65
CA GLY A 91 6.54 -3.18 -0.40
C GLY A 91 5.96 -2.62 -1.69
N ILE A 92 6.81 -2.19 -2.63
CA ILE A 92 6.39 -1.75 -3.96
C ILE A 92 5.77 -2.92 -4.74
N SER A 93 6.40 -4.10 -4.72
CA SER A 93 5.81 -5.30 -5.32
C SER A 93 4.44 -5.62 -4.70
N ALA A 94 4.29 -5.44 -3.38
CA ALA A 94 3.01 -5.64 -2.69
C ALA A 94 1.94 -4.66 -3.19
N TYR A 95 2.31 -3.40 -3.41
CA TYR A 95 1.41 -2.38 -3.93
C TYR A 95 0.84 -2.77 -5.30
N TYR A 96 1.69 -3.22 -6.23
CA TYR A 96 1.25 -3.63 -7.58
C TYR A 96 0.47 -4.95 -7.58
N LEU A 97 0.66 -5.80 -6.57
CA LEU A 97 -0.14 -7.01 -6.34
C LEU A 97 -1.43 -6.73 -5.55
N GLU A 98 -1.73 -5.46 -5.25
CA GLU A 98 -2.86 -5.03 -4.42
C GLU A 98 -2.86 -5.64 -3.00
N ALA A 99 -1.70 -6.13 -2.55
CA ALA A 99 -1.45 -6.60 -1.19
C ALA A 99 -1.11 -5.40 -0.29
N PHE A 100 -2.04 -4.45 -0.20
CA PHE A 100 -1.81 -3.15 0.42
C PHE A 100 -1.51 -3.23 1.93
N ASP A 101 -2.06 -4.21 2.64
CA ASP A 101 -1.74 -4.45 4.04
C ASP A 101 -0.29 -4.89 4.23
N VAL A 102 0.19 -5.79 3.37
CA VAL A 102 1.59 -6.25 3.33
C VAL A 102 2.53 -5.09 2.98
N GLY A 103 2.18 -4.29 1.97
CA GLY A 103 2.97 -3.12 1.56
C GLY A 103 3.06 -2.07 2.66
N ALA A 104 1.92 -1.65 3.22
CA ALA A 104 1.88 -0.67 4.31
C ALA A 104 2.68 -1.14 5.54
N ALA A 105 2.59 -2.43 5.90
CA ALA A 105 3.37 -2.99 7.00
C ALA A 105 4.87 -2.96 6.71
N GLN A 106 5.29 -3.35 5.50
CA GLN A 106 6.69 -3.29 5.06
C GLN A 106 7.27 -1.88 5.23
N PHE A 107 6.61 -0.88 4.67
CA PHE A 107 7.08 0.50 4.72
C PHE A 107 7.08 1.10 6.13
N ARG A 108 6.08 0.75 6.96
CA ARG A 108 6.05 1.15 8.38
C ARG A 108 7.21 0.55 9.17
N ASP A 109 7.61 -0.68 8.86
CA ASP A 109 8.75 -1.33 9.50
C ASP A 109 10.08 -0.68 9.07
N ASP A 110 10.22 -0.33 7.78
CA ASP A 110 11.39 0.37 7.25
C ASP A 110 11.55 1.77 7.88
N VAL A 111 10.48 2.57 7.96
CA VAL A 111 10.52 3.91 8.60
C VAL A 111 10.86 3.81 10.09
N ARG A 112 10.48 2.73 10.78
CA ARG A 112 10.80 2.54 12.21
C ARG A 112 12.31 2.45 12.45
N VAL A 113 13.06 1.91 11.49
CA VAL A 113 14.52 1.80 11.57
C VAL A 113 15.26 2.90 10.80
N ASN A 114 14.59 3.56 9.84
CA ASN A 114 15.09 4.68 9.06
C ASN A 114 14.08 5.84 8.98
N ALA A 115 13.94 6.60 10.08
CA ALA A 115 12.91 7.63 10.23
C ALA A 115 13.07 8.88 9.32
N ASN A 116 14.12 8.94 8.50
CA ASN A 116 14.34 10.04 7.56
C ASN A 116 13.89 9.72 6.14
N ASP A 117 13.39 8.51 5.88
CA ASP A 117 12.98 8.14 4.54
C ASP A 117 11.56 8.61 4.23
N THR A 118 11.51 9.69 3.46
CA THR A 118 10.26 10.29 3.02
C THR A 118 9.50 9.40 2.04
N GLU A 119 10.22 8.61 1.24
CA GLU A 119 9.61 7.77 0.21
C GLU A 119 8.76 6.68 0.86
N GLU A 120 9.31 6.02 1.88
CA GLU A 120 8.61 4.94 2.58
C GLU A 120 7.35 5.44 3.30
N ALA A 121 7.37 6.65 3.87
CA ALA A 121 6.16 7.24 4.45
C ALA A 121 5.07 7.49 3.40
N VAL A 122 5.46 7.91 2.20
CA VAL A 122 4.52 8.14 1.09
C VAL A 122 4.03 6.80 0.53
N TRP A 123 4.88 5.79 0.41
CA TRP A 123 4.46 4.46 -0.04
C TRP A 123 3.55 3.73 0.95
N ALA A 124 3.77 3.90 2.27
CA ALA A 124 2.82 3.46 3.29
C ALA A 124 1.46 4.14 3.10
N PHE A 125 1.45 5.47 2.87
CA PHE A 125 0.22 6.20 2.55
C PHE A 125 -0.45 5.64 1.30
N LEU A 126 0.30 5.41 0.21
CA LEU A 126 -0.25 4.94 -1.06
C LEU A 126 -0.96 3.59 -0.89
N CYS A 127 -0.32 2.66 -0.19
CA CYS A 127 -0.94 1.38 0.17
C CYS A 127 -2.25 1.59 0.94
N GLU A 128 -2.21 2.37 2.03
CA GLU A 128 -3.39 2.59 2.88
C GLU A 128 -4.51 3.34 2.17
N ALA A 129 -4.18 4.24 1.24
CA ALA A 129 -5.14 5.00 0.46
C ALA A 129 -5.88 4.11 -0.56
N ARG A 130 -5.20 3.08 -1.08
CA ARG A 130 -5.75 2.10 -2.03
C ARG A 130 -6.45 0.91 -1.35
N ASP A 131 -6.20 0.70 -0.07
CA ASP A 131 -6.87 -0.33 0.74
C ASP A 131 -8.34 0.05 0.98
N ASP A 132 -9.27 -0.74 0.43
CA ASP A 132 -10.72 -0.54 0.53
C ASP A 132 -11.24 -0.44 1.98
N ALA A 133 -10.54 -1.04 2.95
CA ALA A 133 -10.93 -0.99 4.35
C ALA A 133 -10.49 0.30 5.06
N LYS A 134 -9.53 1.05 4.49
CA LYS A 134 -8.93 2.25 5.07
C LYS A 134 -9.26 3.50 4.25
N GLY A 135 -8.81 3.53 3.00
CA GLY A 135 -8.99 4.65 2.09
C GLY A 135 -8.13 5.88 2.40
N PHE A 136 -8.26 6.88 1.54
CA PHE A 136 -7.40 8.06 1.49
C PHE A 136 -7.38 8.91 2.77
N GLU A 137 -8.54 9.17 3.38
CA GLU A 137 -8.59 10.00 4.60
C GLU A 137 -7.90 9.30 5.77
N TYR A 138 -8.09 7.98 5.92
CA TYR A 138 -7.35 7.20 6.91
C TYR A 138 -5.85 7.31 6.66
N ALA A 139 -5.40 7.13 5.41
CA ALA A 139 -3.98 7.20 5.06
C ALA A 139 -3.38 8.57 5.40
N ARG A 140 -4.14 9.66 5.18
CA ARG A 140 -3.71 11.02 5.54
C ARG A 140 -3.59 11.23 7.04
N GLU A 141 -4.59 10.80 7.79
CA GLU A 141 -4.58 10.92 9.26
C GLU A 141 -3.48 10.08 9.91
N ASN A 142 -3.11 8.95 9.29
CA ASN A 142 -2.13 7.99 9.82
C ASN A 142 -0.77 8.05 9.12
N MET A 143 -0.54 9.09 8.30
CA MET A 143 0.71 9.25 7.55
C MET A 143 1.90 9.32 8.53
N LEU A 144 2.96 8.57 8.22
CA LEU A 144 4.15 8.50 9.06
C LEU A 144 4.86 9.86 9.07
N VAL A 145 5.16 10.35 10.27
CA VAL A 145 5.96 11.57 10.45
C VAL A 145 7.43 11.24 10.27
N THR A 146 8.06 11.85 9.27
CA THR A 146 9.49 11.69 8.97
C THR A 146 10.28 12.96 9.31
N GLY A 147 11.60 12.82 9.38
CA GLY A 147 12.51 13.96 9.42
C GLY A 147 12.46 14.80 8.13
N LYS A 148 13.10 15.98 8.16
CA LYS A 148 13.20 16.84 6.96
C LYS A 148 14.13 16.22 5.92
N ASP A 149 13.59 15.85 4.76
CA ASP A 149 14.41 15.42 3.62
C ASP A 149 15.20 16.59 3.03
N SER A 150 16.49 16.38 2.77
CA SER A 150 17.37 17.39 2.15
C SER A 150 17.03 17.64 0.68
N ARG A 151 16.42 16.66 0.00
CA ARG A 151 15.94 16.75 -1.38
C ARG A 151 14.63 17.55 -1.39
N LEU A 152 14.66 18.72 -2.04
CA LEU A 152 13.48 19.60 -2.10
C LEU A 152 12.29 18.92 -2.79
N VAL A 153 12.53 18.12 -3.83
CA VAL A 153 11.48 17.35 -4.50
C VAL A 153 10.79 16.43 -3.51
N MET A 154 11.54 15.68 -2.69
CA MET A 154 10.95 14.74 -1.74
C MET A 154 10.24 15.42 -0.57
N SER A 155 10.81 16.51 -0.04
CA SER A 155 10.07 17.36 0.92
C SER A 155 8.74 17.86 0.33
N SER A 156 8.72 18.17 -0.97
CA SER A 156 7.50 18.63 -1.66
C SER A 156 6.51 17.49 -1.89
N VAL A 157 7.00 16.29 -2.23
CA VAL A 157 6.19 15.06 -2.31
C VAL A 157 5.53 14.80 -0.97
N TYR A 158 6.28 14.70 0.12
CA TYR A 158 5.73 14.52 1.46
C TYR A 158 4.63 15.54 1.77
N GLY A 159 4.91 16.81 1.51
CA GLY A 159 3.97 17.88 1.77
C GLY A 159 2.69 17.76 0.95
N LEU A 160 2.74 17.29 -0.30
CA LEU A 160 1.53 17.05 -1.10
C LEU A 160 0.63 15.98 -0.44
N PHE A 161 1.21 14.84 -0.07
CA PHE A 161 0.46 13.74 0.54
C PHE A 161 -0.07 14.09 1.94
N ALA A 162 0.75 14.80 2.74
CA ALA A 162 0.39 15.30 4.06
C ALA A 162 -0.58 16.50 4.05
N GLY A 163 -0.96 17.03 2.88
CA GLY A 163 -1.87 18.18 2.76
C GLY A 163 -1.25 19.53 3.15
N GLN A 164 0.08 19.63 3.11
CA GLN A 164 0.87 20.82 3.44
C GLN A 164 1.28 21.62 2.21
N ASN A 165 1.34 20.97 1.04
CA ASN A 165 1.68 21.57 -0.25
C ASN A 165 0.63 21.19 -1.30
N ASP A 166 0.66 21.91 -2.43
CA ASP A 166 -0.15 21.59 -3.60
C ASP A 166 0.70 20.97 -4.74
N GLU A 167 0.01 20.56 -5.81
CA GLU A 167 0.64 20.01 -7.01
C GLU A 167 1.64 21.00 -7.65
N GLY A 168 1.37 22.31 -7.54
CA GLY A 168 2.23 23.36 -8.08
C GLY A 168 3.59 23.41 -7.41
N ALA A 169 3.62 23.33 -6.08
CA ALA A 169 4.87 23.27 -5.31
C ALA A 169 5.75 22.07 -5.72
N LEU A 170 5.14 20.88 -5.91
CA LEU A 170 5.87 19.70 -6.38
C LEU A 170 6.38 19.86 -7.82
N ARG A 171 5.61 20.51 -8.70
CA ARG A 171 6.07 20.82 -10.07
C ARG A 171 7.24 21.79 -10.08
N GLU A 172 7.23 22.82 -9.23
CA GLU A 172 8.35 23.75 -9.11
C GLU A 172 9.61 23.07 -8.59
N ALA A 173 9.48 22.21 -7.57
CA ALA A 173 10.61 21.45 -7.04
C ALA A 173 11.24 20.53 -8.11
N GLY A 174 10.42 19.97 -9.01
CA GLY A 174 10.85 19.12 -10.12
C GLY A 174 11.70 19.80 -11.19
N LYS A 175 11.76 21.14 -11.25
CA LYS A 175 12.51 21.86 -12.30
C LYS A 175 14.03 21.90 -12.08
N ARG A 176 14.52 21.39 -10.94
CA ARG A 176 15.91 21.58 -10.51
C ARG A 176 16.91 20.65 -11.18
N SER A 177 16.48 19.45 -11.56
CA SER A 177 17.31 18.46 -12.24
C SER A 177 16.46 17.45 -12.99
N ALA A 178 17.08 16.66 -13.88
CA ALA A 178 16.38 15.58 -14.57
C ALA A 178 15.82 14.52 -13.63
N SER A 179 16.48 14.26 -12.49
CA SER A 179 15.99 13.33 -11.46
C SER A 179 14.83 13.93 -10.67
N ASP A 180 14.91 15.21 -10.29
CA ASP A 180 13.80 15.88 -9.62
C ASP A 180 12.56 15.95 -10.52
N GLU A 181 12.76 16.14 -11.83
CA GLU A 181 11.66 16.12 -12.80
C GLU A 181 10.97 14.75 -12.85
N PHE A 182 11.78 13.68 -12.86
CA PHE A 182 11.29 12.31 -12.82
C PHE A 182 10.46 12.04 -11.57
N TYR A 183 11.02 12.30 -10.38
CA TYR A 183 10.32 12.04 -9.11
C TYR A 183 9.09 12.92 -8.94
N SER A 184 9.14 14.19 -9.38
CA SER A 184 7.98 15.07 -9.40
C SER A 184 6.84 14.49 -10.24
N ALA A 185 7.13 14.02 -11.45
CA ALA A 185 6.14 13.41 -12.33
C ALA A 185 5.63 12.06 -11.79
N LEU A 186 6.52 11.18 -11.32
CA LEU A 186 6.16 9.89 -10.74
C LEU A 186 5.16 10.06 -9.58
N TYR A 187 5.50 10.89 -8.59
CA TYR A 187 4.65 11.06 -7.42
C TYR A 187 3.37 11.86 -7.69
N LEU A 188 3.33 12.74 -8.70
CA LEU A 188 2.07 13.32 -9.18
C LEU A 188 1.18 12.26 -9.84
N GLY A 189 1.77 11.32 -10.58
CA GLY A 189 1.06 10.17 -11.15
C GLY A 189 0.37 9.34 -10.08
N LEU A 190 1.14 8.93 -9.06
CA LEU A 190 0.64 8.16 -7.91
C LEU A 190 -0.39 8.95 -7.10
N TRP A 191 -0.20 10.26 -6.93
CA TRP A 191 -1.17 11.15 -6.30
C TRP A 191 -2.52 11.15 -7.05
N TYR A 192 -2.50 11.31 -8.37
CA TYR A 192 -3.73 11.27 -9.15
C TYR A 192 -4.39 9.88 -9.13
N GLU A 193 -3.60 8.81 -9.09
CA GLU A 193 -4.09 7.44 -8.99
C GLU A 193 -4.92 7.23 -7.73
N VAL A 194 -4.37 7.58 -6.55
CA VAL A 194 -5.10 7.43 -5.28
C VAL A 194 -6.27 8.39 -5.09
N ASN A 195 -6.34 9.45 -5.91
CA ASN A 195 -7.50 10.36 -5.99
C ASN A 195 -8.51 9.96 -7.08
N GLY A 196 -8.32 8.82 -7.75
CA GLY A 196 -9.25 8.30 -8.77
C GLY A 196 -9.19 8.99 -10.13
N ASP A 197 -8.16 9.80 -10.40
CA ASP A 197 -7.98 10.48 -11.69
C ASP A 197 -7.00 9.72 -12.59
N ALA A 198 -7.50 8.60 -13.15
CA ALA A 198 -6.71 7.73 -14.00
C ALA A 198 -6.12 8.42 -15.25
N ALA A 199 -6.78 9.47 -15.75
CA ALA A 199 -6.33 10.19 -16.93
C ALA A 199 -5.07 11.02 -16.64
N ARG A 200 -5.09 11.82 -15.55
CA ARG A 200 -3.92 12.58 -15.13
C ARG A 200 -2.82 11.69 -14.57
N ALA A 201 -3.17 10.60 -13.87
CA ALA A 201 -2.21 9.61 -13.42
C ALA A 201 -1.36 9.09 -14.59
N LYS A 202 -2.02 8.56 -15.63
CA LYS A 202 -1.36 8.07 -16.84
C LYS A 202 -0.50 9.15 -17.52
N GLN A 203 -0.99 10.38 -17.58
CA GLN A 203 -0.24 11.48 -18.22
C GLN A 203 1.08 11.75 -17.49
N GLU A 204 1.07 11.83 -16.16
CA GLU A 204 2.28 12.12 -15.39
C GLU A 204 3.25 10.93 -15.37
N ILE A 205 2.75 9.70 -15.32
CA ILE A 205 3.59 8.51 -15.43
C ILE A 205 4.31 8.46 -16.80
N LEU A 206 3.58 8.72 -17.90
CA LEU A 206 4.19 8.84 -19.23
C LEU A 206 5.20 10.00 -19.29
N ARG A 207 4.98 11.08 -18.53
CA ARG A 207 5.93 12.19 -18.43
C ARG A 207 7.19 11.76 -17.68
N ALA A 208 7.07 11.06 -16.54
CA ALA A 208 8.20 10.52 -15.78
C ALA A 208 9.09 9.66 -16.68
N ASN A 209 8.48 8.71 -17.40
CA ASN A 209 9.16 7.83 -18.37
C ASN A 209 9.81 8.57 -19.54
N ASN A 210 9.38 9.80 -19.83
CA ASN A 210 9.95 10.59 -20.91
C ASN A 210 11.08 11.54 -20.50
N THR A 211 11.31 11.72 -19.20
CA THR A 211 12.46 12.49 -18.68
C THR A 211 13.79 11.83 -19.05
N ALA A 212 14.89 12.61 -19.03
CA ALA A 212 16.22 12.05 -19.26
C ALA A 212 16.61 11.02 -18.19
N TYR A 213 16.20 11.23 -16.94
CA TYR A 213 16.47 10.30 -15.84
C TYR A 213 15.68 8.98 -16.00
N GLY A 214 14.37 9.06 -16.29
CA GLY A 214 13.54 7.85 -16.51
C GLY A 214 14.06 6.98 -17.65
N LYS A 215 14.60 7.59 -18.71
CA LYS A 215 15.13 6.86 -19.88
C LYS A 215 16.50 6.22 -19.67
N LEU A 216 17.34 6.78 -18.80
CA LEU A 216 18.79 6.50 -18.82
C LEU A 216 19.37 6.10 -17.46
N SER A 217 18.64 6.26 -16.35
CA SER A 217 19.19 6.03 -15.02
C SER A 217 19.54 4.56 -14.75
N GLY A 218 18.71 3.63 -15.24
CA GLY A 218 18.73 2.24 -14.79
C GLY A 218 18.39 2.08 -13.31
N ASP A 219 17.75 3.10 -12.72
CA ASP A 219 17.28 3.09 -11.34
C ASP A 219 16.00 2.28 -11.23
N TYR A 220 15.83 1.55 -10.12
CA TYR A 220 14.64 0.72 -9.90
C TYR A 220 13.35 1.53 -9.94
N MET A 221 13.37 2.77 -9.46
CA MET A 221 12.19 3.64 -9.49
C MET A 221 11.79 3.99 -10.93
N ALA A 222 12.72 3.98 -11.89
CA ALA A 222 12.38 4.14 -13.30
C ALA A 222 11.58 2.95 -13.86
N ASP A 223 11.74 1.75 -13.29
CA ASP A 223 10.93 0.56 -13.65
C ASP A 223 9.53 0.59 -12.98
N VAL A 224 9.33 1.44 -11.98
CA VAL A 224 8.04 1.64 -11.28
C VAL A 224 7.07 2.50 -12.11
N ALA A 225 7.60 3.44 -12.90
CA ALA A 225 6.82 4.34 -13.74
C ALA A 225 6.40 3.66 -15.07
#